data_AF-A0A1T4SRQ4-F1
#
_entry.id   AF-A0A1T4SRQ4-F1
#
_cell.length_a   1.000
_cell.length_b   1.000
_cell.length_c   1.000
_cell.angle_alpha   90.00
_cell.angle_beta   90.00
_cell.angle_gamma   90.00
#
_symmetry.space_group_name_H-M   'P 1'
#
loop_
_entity.id
_entity.type
_entity.pdbx_description
1 polymer ?
#
loop_
_entity_poly.entity_id
_entity_poly.type
_entity_poly.pdbx_seq_one_letter_code
_entity_poly.pdbx_strand_id
1 'polypeptide(L)'
;MSAEPLAPLQSQSQPLVLTADKVMRDLEQIRLAALEAGAFAPALRCVELQGKHIGLWRNEAPLDQTLEQLIAAVPVRDSTETSDV
;
A
#
# COMPACT_ATOMS: atom_id res chain seq x y z
N MET A 1 -12.46 23.34 41.48
CA MET A 1 -11.40 22.73 40.64
C MET A 1 -11.39 23.51 39.35
N SER A 2 -10.40 24.38 39.16
CA SER A 2 -10.28 25.24 37.99
C SER A 2 -9.45 24.51 36.93
N ALA A 3 -10.02 24.29 35.75
CA ALA A 3 -9.30 23.69 34.64
C ALA A 3 -8.24 24.68 34.14
N GLU A 4 -6.97 24.26 34.13
CA GLU A 4 -5.89 25.02 33.50
C GLU A 4 -6.12 25.10 31.98
N PRO A 5 -5.89 26.26 31.35
CA PRO A 5 -6.00 26.39 29.91
C PRO A 5 -4.88 25.62 29.22
N LEU A 6 -5.25 24.73 28.30
CA LEU A 6 -4.34 24.00 27.42
C LEU A 6 -3.43 25.01 26.70
N ALA A 7 -2.13 24.93 26.95
CA ALA A 7 -1.14 25.77 26.27
C ALA A 7 -1.23 25.56 24.74
N PRO A 8 -1.04 26.62 23.94
CA PRO A 8 -1.10 26.51 22.48
C PRO A 8 0.04 25.61 21.99
N LEU A 9 -0.33 24.55 21.25
CA LEU A 9 0.59 23.71 20.48
C LEU A 9 1.26 24.59 19.41
N GLN A 10 2.41 25.17 19.73
CA GLN A 10 3.25 25.84 18.75
C GLN A 10 3.76 24.79 17.75
N SER A 11 3.09 24.66 16.61
CA SER A 11 3.52 23.82 15.50
C SER A 11 4.75 24.46 14.86
N GLN A 12 5.94 24.14 15.39
CA GLN A 12 7.20 24.39 14.70
C GLN A 12 7.21 23.54 13.43
N SER A 13 6.72 24.11 12.34
CA SER A 13 6.71 23.47 11.02
C SER A 13 8.12 23.56 10.44
N GLN A 14 9.02 22.72 10.93
CA GLN A 14 10.27 22.49 10.21
C GLN A 14 9.95 21.88 8.84
N PRO A 15 10.61 22.31 7.76
CA PRO A 15 10.36 21.75 6.44
C PRO A 15 10.64 20.25 6.46
N LEU A 16 9.63 19.46 6.07
CA LEU A 16 9.73 18.01 6.04
C LEU A 16 10.70 17.60 4.92
N VAL A 17 11.97 17.37 5.27
CA VAL A 17 12.96 16.86 4.32
C VAL A 17 12.78 15.35 4.19
N LEU A 18 12.08 14.92 3.14
CA LEU A 18 11.90 13.52 2.80
C LEU A 18 12.97 13.09 1.80
N THR A 19 13.98 12.36 2.27
CA THR A 19 14.90 11.62 1.39
C THR A 19 14.36 10.21 1.13
N ALA A 20 14.77 9.58 0.04
CA ALA A 20 14.41 8.19 -0.26
C ALA A 20 14.75 7.25 0.91
N ASP A 21 15.96 7.39 1.47
CA ASP A 21 16.41 6.61 2.63
C ASP A 21 15.56 6.82 3.87
N LYS A 22 15.07 8.05 4.09
CA LYS A 22 14.16 8.32 5.19
C LYS A 22 12.82 7.62 4.96
N VAL A 23 12.24 7.77 3.77
CA VAL A 23 10.96 7.13 3.43
C VAL A 23 11.03 5.61 3.57
N MET A 24 12.14 4.98 3.14
CA MET A 24 12.31 3.54 3.26
C MET A 24 12.42 3.07 4.72
N ARG A 25 13.10 3.84 5.58
CA ARG A 25 13.14 3.57 7.04
C ARG A 25 11.78 3.76 7.70
N ASP A 26 11.06 4.83 7.36
CA ASP A 26 9.73 5.10 7.89
C ASP A 26 8.75 3.98 7.48
N LEU A 27 8.78 3.53 6.22
CA LEU A 27 7.96 2.42 5.74
C LEU A 27 8.24 1.12 6.52
N GLU A 28 9.48 0.85 6.89
CA GLU A 28 9.84 -0.33 7.68
C GLU A 28 9.30 -0.24 9.11
N GLN A 29 9.41 0.93 9.75
CA GLN A 29 8.84 1.16 11.08
C GLN A 29 7.31 1.01 11.08
N ILE A 30 6.64 1.57 10.07
CA ILE A 30 5.18 1.44 9.90
C ILE A 30 4.80 -0.02 9.69
N ARG A 31 5.56 -0.77 8.88
CA ARG A 31 5.32 -2.19 8.63
C ARG A 31 5.37 -3.00 9.92
N LEU A 32 6.41 -2.79 10.75
CA LEU A 32 6.56 -3.50 12.02
C LEU A 32 5.42 -3.17 13.00
N ALA A 33 5.11 -1.88 13.17
CA ALA A 33 4.01 -1.45 14.04
C ALA A 33 2.65 -2.01 13.57
N ALA A 34 2.42 -2.06 12.25
CA ALA A 34 1.22 -2.65 11.67
C ALA A 34 1.12 -4.16 11.94
N LEU A 35 2.23 -4.90 11.87
CA LEU A 35 2.27 -6.33 12.20
C LEU A 35 2.00 -6.58 13.68
N GLU A 36 2.60 -5.79 14.57
CA GLU A 36 2.33 -5.86 16.02
C GLU A 36 0.87 -5.58 16.35
N ALA A 37 0.24 -4.66 15.61
CA ALA A 37 -1.18 -4.34 15.73
C ALA A 37 -2.13 -5.35 15.03
N GLY A 38 -1.61 -6.39 14.36
CA GLY A 38 -2.41 -7.33 13.57
C GLY A 38 -3.03 -6.73 12.30
N ALA A 39 -2.58 -5.55 11.88
CA ALA A 39 -3.05 -4.84 10.70
C ALA A 39 -2.25 -5.27 9.46
N PHE A 40 -2.59 -6.43 8.89
CA PHE A 40 -1.84 -7.01 7.77
C PHE A 40 -1.96 -6.23 6.45
N ALA A 41 -3.10 -5.59 6.17
CA ALA A 41 -3.28 -4.79 4.96
C ALA A 41 -2.27 -3.64 4.84
N PRO A 42 -2.08 -2.76 5.86
CA PRO A 42 -1.03 -1.74 5.81
C PRO A 42 0.38 -2.34 5.80
N ALA A 43 0.64 -3.44 6.51
CA ALA A 43 1.94 -4.11 6.46
C ALA A 43 2.30 -4.60 5.04
N LEU A 44 1.35 -5.22 4.33
CA LEU A 44 1.52 -5.64 2.94
C LEU A 44 1.75 -4.46 2.01
N ARG A 45 1.02 -3.35 2.23
CA ARG A 45 1.20 -2.14 1.43
C ARG A 45 2.60 -1.55 1.59
N CYS A 46 3.18 -1.57 2.79
CA CYS A 46 4.57 -1.13 3.00
C CYS A 46 5.56 -1.96 2.18
N VAL A 47 5.41 -3.30 2.19
CA VAL A 47 6.24 -4.19 1.37
C VAL A 47 6.08 -3.84 -0.11
N GLU A 48 4.85 -3.68 -0.59
CA GLU A 48 4.54 -3.30 -1.98
C GLU A 48 5.20 -1.98 -2.40
N LEU A 49 5.28 -1.00 -1.51
CA LEU A 49 5.95 0.27 -1.82
C LEU A 49 7.48 0.11 -1.84
N GLN A 50 8.04 -0.65 -0.89
CA GLN A 50 9.48 -0.88 -0.80
C GLN A 50 10.01 -1.66 -2.01
N GLY A 51 9.34 -2.75 -2.41
CA GLY A 51 9.77 -3.51 -3.59
C GLY A 51 9.57 -2.74 -4.91
N LYS A 52 8.60 -1.82 -5.03
CA LYS A 52 8.47 -0.95 -6.22
C LYS A 52 9.67 -0.04 -6.36
N HIS A 53 10.18 0.48 -5.25
CA HIS A 53 11.37 1.33 -5.25
C HIS A 53 12.61 0.61 -5.79
N ILE A 54 12.78 -0.68 -5.51
CA ILE A 54 13.90 -1.50 -6.00
C ILE A 54 13.62 -2.23 -7.33
N GLY A 55 12.47 -1.97 -7.96
CA GLY A 55 12.09 -2.63 -9.22
C GLY A 55 11.78 -4.12 -9.10
N LEU A 56 11.36 -4.58 -7.92
CA LEU A 56 11.01 -5.98 -7.65
C LEU A 56 9.77 -6.43 -8.44
N TRP A 57 8.78 -5.54 -8.59
CA TRP A 57 7.58 -5.83 -9.36
C TRP A 57 7.71 -5.34 -10.79
N ARG A 58 7.44 -6.24 -11.73
CA ARG A 58 7.25 -5.94 -13.15
C ARG A 58 5.77 -6.10 -13.46
N ASN A 59 5.18 -5.11 -14.11
CA ASN A 59 3.87 -5.30 -14.71
C ASN A 59 4.06 -6.22 -15.93
N GLU A 60 3.46 -7.41 -15.91
CA GLU A 60 3.51 -8.35 -17.04
C GLU A 60 2.62 -7.91 -18.21
N ALA A 61 1.87 -6.80 -18.09
CA ALA A 61 1.05 -6.28 -19.17
C ALA A 61 1.94 -5.89 -20.36
N PRO A 62 1.79 -6.53 -21.53
CA PRO A 62 2.45 -6.07 -22.75
C PRO A 62 1.97 -4.64 -23.03
N LEU A 63 2.92 -3.74 -23.29
CA LEU A 63 2.66 -2.30 -23.47
C LEU A 63 1.67 -1.97 -24.61
N ASP A 64 1.39 -2.93 -25.47
CA ASP A 64 0.55 -2.76 -26.66
C ASP A 64 -0.90 -3.22 -26.48
N GLN A 65 -1.28 -3.71 -25.28
CA GLN A 65 -2.65 -4.17 -25.06
C GLN A 65 -3.56 -3.04 -24.58
N THR A 66 -4.67 -2.83 -25.30
CA THR A 66 -5.71 -1.90 -24.85
C THR A 66 -6.48 -2.48 -23.66
N LEU A 67 -7.18 -1.63 -22.90
CA LEU A 67 -7.98 -2.04 -21.74
C LEU A 67 -9.00 -3.13 -22.13
N GLU A 68 -9.59 -3.01 -23.31
CA GLU A 68 -10.56 -3.96 -23.88
C GLU A 68 -9.94 -5.34 -24.12
N GLN A 69 -8.66 -5.40 -24.52
CA GLN A 69 -7.93 -6.65 -24.78
C GLN A 69 -7.58 -7.36 -23.47
N LEU A 70 -7.22 -6.60 -22.43
CA LEU A 70 -6.96 -7.16 -21.10
C LEU A 70 -8.23 -7.74 -20.48
N ILE A 71 -9.37 -7.07 -20.65
CA ILE A 71 -10.67 -7.55 -20.15
C ILE A 71 -11.10 -8.82 -20.90
N ALA A 72 -10.88 -8.88 -22.22
CA ALA A 72 -11.20 -10.06 -23.03
C ALA A 72 -10.30 -11.27 -22.72
N ALA A 73 -9.07 -11.05 -22.22
CA ALA A 73 -8.14 -12.11 -21.87
C ALA A 73 -8.38 -12.73 -20.49
N VAL A 74 -9.25 -12.13 -19.66
CA VAL A 74 -9.67 -12.74 -18.39
C VAL A 74 -10.63 -13.88 -18.72
N PRO A 75 -10.27 -15.16 -18.49
CA PRO A 75 -11.21 -16.25 -18.70
C PRO A 75 -12.37 -16.06 -17.72
N VAL A 76 -13.56 -15.79 -18.27
CA VAL A 76 -14.81 -15.96 -17.53
C VAL A 76 -14.83 -17.43 -17.16
N ARG A 77 -14.61 -17.74 -15.88
CA ARG A 77 -14.91 -19.08 -15.36
C ARG A 77 -16.41 -19.25 -15.49
N ASP A 78 -16.84 -19.85 -16.59
CA ASP A 78 -18.23 -20.28 -16.75
C ASP A 78 -18.56 -21.17 -15.56
N SER A 79 -19.46 -20.67 -14.73
CA SER A 79 -19.99 -21.36 -13.55
C SER A 79 -21.10 -22.32 -13.97
N THR A 80 -20.86 -23.07 -15.05
CA THR A 80 -21.76 -24.11 -15.55
C THR A 80 -21.09 -25.48 -15.44
N GLU A 81 -20.66 -25.83 -14.23
CA GLU A 81 -20.67 -27.21 -13.76
C GLU A 81 -21.75 -27.31 -12.68
N THR A 82 -23.00 -27.08 -13.09
CA THR A 82 -24.16 -27.58 -12.34
C THR A 82 -24.72 -28.76 -13.10
N SER A 83 -24.59 -29.92 -12.47
CA SER A 83 -25.53 -31.03 -12.53
C SER A 83 -25.64 -31.78 -13.86
N ASP A 84 -25.10 -33.00 -13.89
CA ASP A 84 -25.88 -34.16 -14.34
C ASP A 84 -25.28 -35.44 -13.71
N VAL A 85 -26.08 -36.03 -12.81
CA VAL A 85 -26.20 -37.42 -12.32
C VAL A 85 -24.91 -38.25 -12.12
#